data_AF-A0A9E6DAG0-F1
#
_entry.id   AF-A0A9E6DAG0-F1
#
_cell.length_a   1.000
_cell.length_b   1.000
_cell.length_c   1.000
_cell.angle_alpha   90.00
_cell.angle_beta   90.00
_cell.angle_gamma   90.00
#
_symmetry.space_group_name_H-M   'P 1'
#
loop_
_entity.id
_entity.type
_entity.pdbx_description
1 polymer ?
#
loop_
_entity_poly.entity_id
_entity_poly.type
_entity_poly.pdbx_seq_one_letter_code
_entity_poly.pdbx_strand_id
1 'polypeptide(L)' 'MPRSKRRLIASVIILAFLVFWIWGASTLGTQLATAPKWMTLIFFVVAGIGWAVPLKPVFTWMNSGPEEPND' A
#
# COMPACT_ATOMS: atom_id res chain seq x y z
N MET A 1 4.33 -23.92 4.88
CA MET A 1 2.93 -23.57 4.52
C MET A 1 2.84 -23.49 3.00
N PRO A 2 1.80 -24.06 2.37
CA PRO A 2 1.69 -24.12 0.90
C PRO A 2 1.81 -22.72 0.29
N ARG A 3 2.63 -22.57 -0.76
CA ARG A 3 2.95 -21.28 -1.43
C ARG A 3 1.69 -20.44 -1.74
N SER A 4 0.55 -21.09 -2.00
CA SER A 4 -0.75 -20.45 -2.30
C SER A 4 -1.35 -19.66 -1.13
N LYS A 5 -1.19 -20.11 0.13
CA LYS A 5 -1.78 -19.43 1.29
C LYS A 5 -1.10 -18.09 1.57
N ARG A 6 0.23 -18.04 1.39
CA ARG A 6 1.02 -16.81 1.59
C ARG A 6 0.63 -15.72 0.58
N ARG A 7 0.40 -16.12 -0.69
CA ARG A 7 -0.09 -15.21 -1.74
C ARG A 7 -1.49 -14.68 -1.44
N LEU A 8 -2.42 -15.54 -1.03
CA LEU A 8 -3.79 -15.12 -0.64
C LEU A 8 -3.76 -14.13 0.54
N ILE A 9 -3.00 -14.43 1.58
CA ILE A 9 -2.86 -13.54 2.75
C ILE A 9 -2.23 -12.21 2.35
N ALA A 10 -1.17 -12.24 1.53
CA ALA A 10 -0.53 -11.02 1.02
C ALA A 10 -1.52 -10.16 0.23
N SER A 11 -2.30 -10.76 -0.67
CA SER A 11 -3.33 -10.05 -1.44
C SER A 11 -4.40 -9.42 -0.54
N VAL A 12 -4.88 -10.14 0.46
CA VAL A 12 -5.87 -9.61 1.42
C VAL A 12 -5.29 -8.46 2.25
N ILE A 13 -4.04 -8.57 2.72
CA ILE A 13 -3.35 -7.50 3.45
C ILE A 13 -3.22 -6.25 2.58
N ILE A 14 -2.81 -6.42 1.31
CA ILE A 14 -2.68 -5.31 0.36
C ILE A 14 -4.03 -4.62 0.13
N LEU A 15 -5.09 -5.40 -0.08
CA LEU A 15 -6.43 -4.85 -0.30
C LEU A 15 -6.95 -4.10 0.93
N ALA A 16 -6.84 -4.69 2.12
CA ALA A 16 -7.24 -4.05 3.37
C ALA A 16 -6.45 -2.76 3.61
N PHE A 17 -5.14 -2.78 3.36
CA PHE A 17 -4.29 -1.61 3.45
C PHE A 17 -4.70 -0.50 2.46
N LEU A 18 -4.98 -0.85 1.20
CA LEU A 18 -5.43 0.10 0.19
C LEU A 18 -6.76 0.75 0.58
N VAL A 19 -7.73 -0.03 1.08
CA VAL A 19 -9.01 0.50 1.55
C VAL A 19 -8.78 1.50 2.69
N PHE A 20 -7.96 1.14 3.67
CA PHE A 20 -7.64 2.03 4.78
C PHE A 20 -6.91 3.30 4.32
N TRP A 21 -5.94 3.17 3.41
CA TRP A 21 -5.20 4.28 2.84
C TRP A 21 -6.10 5.24 2.06
N ILE A 22 -6.95 4.73 1.17
CA ILE A 22 -7.89 5.53 0.38
C ILE A 22 -8.87 6.25 1.30
N TRP A 23 -9.37 5.58 2.35
CA TRP A 23 -10.27 6.19 3.32
C TRP A 23 -9.59 7.33 4.09
N GLY A 24 -8.36 7.13 4.58
CA GLY A 24 -7.58 8.17 5.25
C GLY A 24 -7.24 9.33 4.32
N ALA A 25 -6.81 9.04 3.09
CA ALA A 25 -6.53 10.04 2.07
C ALA A 25 -7.78 10.83 1.68
N SER A 26 -8.92 10.18 1.48
CA SER A 26 -10.21 10.83 1.21
C SER A 26 -10.59 11.80 2.34
N THR A 27 -10.49 11.33 3.59
CA THR A 27 -10.82 12.15 4.77
C THR A 27 -9.88 13.34 4.94
N LEU A 28 -8.59 13.17 4.68
CA LEU A 28 -7.64 14.28 4.68
C LEU A 28 -7.91 15.23 3.50
N GLY A 29 -8.23 14.70 2.33
CA GLY A 29 -8.54 15.48 1.13
C GLY A 29 -9.75 16.39 1.32
N THR A 30 -10.80 15.93 2.01
CA THR A 30 -11.98 16.76 2.32
C THR A 30 -11.66 17.86 3.33
N GLN A 31 -10.79 17.60 4.31
CA GLN A 31 -10.31 18.65 5.23
C GLN A 31 -9.33 19.63 4.58
N LEU A 32 -8.55 19.18 3.59
CA LEU A 32 -7.66 20.05 2.83
C LEU A 32 -8.38 20.88 1.77
N ALA A 33 -9.64 20.58 1.45
CA ALA A 33 -10.43 21.36 0.50
C ALA A 33 -10.69 22.81 1.00
N THR A 34 -10.65 23.04 2.31
CA THR A 34 -10.71 24.36 2.94
C THR A 34 -9.33 25.02 3.10
N ALA A 35 -8.25 24.31 2.79
CA ALA A 35 -6.86 24.77 2.94
C ALA A 35 -6.33 25.43 1.64
N PRO A 36 -5.15 26.08 1.68
CA PRO A 36 -4.55 26.72 0.51
C PRO A 36 -4.25 25.71 -0.61
N LYS A 37 -4.49 26.09 -1.87
CA LYS A 37 -4.31 25.23 -3.07
C LYS A 37 -2.94 24.54 -3.17
N TRP A 38 -1.89 25.15 -2.64
CA TRP A 38 -0.53 24.57 -2.61
C TRP A 38 -0.44 23.33 -1.71
N MET A 39 -1.20 23.30 -0.61
CA MET A 39 -1.27 22.16 0.31
C MET A 39 -1.92 20.95 -0.38
N THR A 40 -2.96 21.20 -1.20
CA THR A 40 -3.63 20.17 -2.00
C THR A 40 -2.65 19.51 -2.99
N LEU A 41 -1.74 20.29 -3.59
CA LEU A 41 -0.73 19.77 -4.51
C LEU A 41 0.24 18.81 -3.81
N ILE A 42 0.77 19.22 -2.65
CA ILE A 42 1.66 18.38 -1.84
C ILE A 42 0.93 17.12 -1.39
N PHE A 43 -0.33 17.26 -0.96
CA PHE A 43 -1.17 16.13 -0.59
C PHE A 43 -1.33 15.13 -1.73
N PHE A 44 -1.60 15.57 -2.96
CA PHE A 44 -1.71 14.66 -4.10
C PHE A 44 -0.39 13.94 -4.40
N VAL A 45 0.75 14.63 -4.31
CA VAL A 45 2.08 14.02 -4.50
C VAL A 45 2.35 12.97 -3.42
N VAL A 46 2.10 13.29 -2.15
CA VAL A 46 2.33 12.39 -1.02
C VAL A 46 1.34 11.23 -1.01
N ALA A 47 0.06 11.48 -1.25
CA ALA A 47 -0.96 10.44 -1.33
C ALA A 47 -0.73 9.51 -2.53
N GLY A 48 -0.26 10.05 -3.65
CA GLY A 48 0.01 9.32 -4.88
C GLY A 48 1.33 8.55 -4.93
N ILE A 49 2.33 8.93 -4.13
CA ILE A 49 3.64 8.22 -4.08
C ILE A 49 3.81 7.46 -2.76
N GLY A 50 3.26 7.99 -1.66
CA GLY A 50 3.44 7.46 -0.31
C GLY A 50 2.85 6.05 -0.11
N TRP A 51 1.82 5.68 -0.86
CA TRP A 51 1.21 4.34 -0.77
C TRP A 51 2.12 3.22 -1.30
N ALA A 52 3.11 3.52 -2.14
CA ALA A 52 4.03 2.51 -2.69
C ALA A 52 5.05 2.01 -1.65
N VAL A 53 5.39 2.84 -0.65
CA VAL A 53 6.33 2.50 0.44
C VAL A 53 5.86 1.28 1.26
N PRO A 54 4.62 1.26 1.81
CA PRO A 54 4.11 0.14 2.58
C PRO A 54 3.83 -1.12 1.74
N LEU A 55 3.73 -1.01 0.40
CA LEU A 55 3.55 -2.17 -0.47
C LEU A 55 4.85 -2.98 -0.64
N LYS A 56 6.00 -2.31 -0.71
CA LYS A 56 7.31 -2.95 -0.92
C LYS A 56 7.59 -4.13 0.02
N PRO A 57 7.45 -4.02 1.36
CA PRO A 57 7.74 -5.12 2.29
C PRO A 57 6.80 -6.32 2.11
N VAL A 58 5.53 -6.08 1.77
CA VAL A 58 4.54 -7.16 1.53
C VAL A 58 4.88 -7.92 0.25
N PHE A 59 5.27 -7.21 -0.81
CA PHE A 59 5.75 -7.83 -2.04
C PHE A 59 7.03 -8.64 -1.83
N THR A 60 8.00 -8.12 -1.07
CA THR A 60 9.21 -8.88 -0.74
C THR A 60 8.88 -10.13 0.06
N TRP A 61 8.00 -10.04 1.06
CA TRP A 61 7.57 -11.20 1.85
C TRP A 61 6.88 -12.28 1.01
N MET A 62 6.09 -11.87 0.01
CA MET A 62 5.50 -12.81 -0.96
C MET A 62 6.55 -13.47 -1.85
N ASN A 63 7.60 -12.75 -2.23
CA ASN A 63 8.64 -13.23 -3.15
C ASN A 63 9.77 -14.02 -2.45
N SER A 64 9.97 -13.84 -1.14
CA SER A 64 10.93 -14.58 -0.31
C SER A 64 10.48 -16.02 0.02
N GLY A 65 9.70 -16.66 -0.85
CA GLY A 65 9.49 -18.11 -0.78
C GLY A 65 10.84 -18.82 -0.93
N PRO A 66 11.06 -19.99 -0.30
CA PRO A 66 12.36 -20.66 -0.35
C PRO A 66 12.76 -20.86 -1.80
N GLU A 67 13.94 -20.36 -2.17
CA GLU A 67 14.65 -20.82 -3.36
C GLU A 67 14.64 -22.35 -3.27
N GLU A 68 14.07 -23.00 -4.28
CA GLU A 68 14.34 -24.42 -4.45
C GLU A 68 15.86 -24.54 -4.56
N PRO A 69 16.51 -25.36 -3.70
CA PRO A 69 17.92 -25.67 -3.90
C PRO A 69 18.05 -26.20 -5.32
N ASN A 70 18.73 -25.46 -6.18
CA ASN A 70 19.10 -25.97 -7.50
C ASN A 70 20.11 -27.10 -7.23
N ASP A 71 19.71 -28.34 -7.55
CA ASP A 71 20.52 -29.57 -7.47
C ASP A 71 21.90 -29.41 -8.11
#